data_AF-A0A8S0W0Q9-F1
#
_entry.id   AF-A0A8S0W0Q9-F1
#
_cell.length_a   1.000
_cell.length_b   1.000
_cell.length_c   1.000
_cell.angle_alpha   90.00
_cell.angle_beta   90.00
_cell.angle_gamma   90.00
#
_symmetry.space_group_name_H-M   'P 1'
#
loop_
_entity.id
_entity.type
_entity.pdbx_description
1 polymer ?
#
loop_
_entity_poly.entity_id
_entity_poly.type
_entity_poly.pdbx_seq_one_letter_code
_entity_poly.pdbx_strand_id
1 'polypeptide(L)'
;MAQVGEDGDEACGSPQDVGAKGAWTTSEIDTLNVREGQNLELRDDPARLSLEQERGVNQLWSNDVLYRHLCLLQGLVTQTEASARTWIDAIVFRALAMLSSSLAEQRKQLVLGLKLPVSATVGQAVLKGFIDYTILKAGKTPAASFLRAPQLSKLAKESDLALFVAEAKAVGVPLGQQVPQALGEMYACAATLKKGIIRGALTNGRVWIFLLLKTNADEPGATYHVSHEVSIMGADHLFRPQVDPKTCATVVAIVAYWIEHSFEDIGDEDWFKFASQ
;
A
#
# COMPACT_ATOMS: atom_id res chain seq x y z
N MET A 1 13.94 -48.05 -45.01
CA MET A 1 14.88 -46.95 -44.70
C MET A 1 14.04 -45.76 -44.25
N ALA A 2 14.44 -45.16 -43.13
CA ALA A 2 13.65 -44.37 -42.17
C ALA A 2 12.63 -43.36 -42.76
N GLN A 3 11.37 -43.48 -42.31
CA GLN A 3 10.37 -42.42 -42.35
C GLN A 3 10.59 -41.51 -41.13
N VAL A 4 10.70 -40.21 -41.39
CA VAL A 4 10.87 -39.14 -40.42
C VAL A 4 9.53 -38.93 -39.71
N GLY A 5 9.54 -39.07 -38.39
CA GLY A 5 8.38 -38.86 -37.53
C GLY A 5 8.07 -37.37 -37.39
N GLU A 6 6.78 -37.07 -37.39
CA GLU A 6 6.20 -35.75 -37.15
C GLU A 6 6.43 -35.34 -35.68
N ASP A 7 7.13 -34.23 -35.47
CA ASP A 7 7.24 -33.59 -34.15
C ASP A 7 5.92 -32.89 -33.82
N GLY A 8 5.26 -33.38 -32.77
CA GLY A 8 4.04 -32.82 -32.23
C GLY A 8 4.30 -31.54 -31.45
N ASP A 9 3.42 -30.56 -31.70
CA ASP A 9 3.29 -29.29 -31.01
C ASP A 9 3.25 -29.43 -29.47
N GLU A 10 4.31 -29.00 -28.79
CA GLU A 10 4.22 -28.59 -27.38
C GLU A 10 3.72 -27.14 -27.33
N ALA A 11 2.40 -26.99 -27.32
CA ALA A 11 1.75 -25.74 -26.95
C ALA A 11 2.15 -25.37 -25.51
N CYS A 12 2.96 -24.33 -25.40
CA CYS A 12 3.29 -23.68 -24.14
C CYS A 12 2.00 -23.11 -23.53
N GLY A 13 1.36 -23.88 -22.65
CA GLY A 13 0.15 -23.49 -21.95
C GLY A 13 0.41 -22.23 -21.14
N SER A 14 -0.11 -21.11 -21.62
CA SER A 14 -0.24 -19.89 -20.83
C SER A 14 -1.03 -20.23 -19.57
N PRO A 15 -0.63 -19.76 -18.37
CA PRO A 15 -1.46 -19.90 -17.19
C PRO A 15 -2.81 -19.24 -17.49
N GLN A 16 -3.85 -20.07 -17.63
CA GLN A 16 -5.21 -19.58 -17.75
C GLN A 16 -5.52 -18.84 -16.45
N ASP A 17 -5.77 -17.54 -16.59
CA ASP A 17 -6.22 -16.65 -15.55
C ASP A 17 -7.58 -17.15 -15.05
N VAL A 18 -7.57 -17.91 -13.95
CA VAL A 18 -8.77 -18.48 -13.35
C VAL A 18 -9.53 -17.37 -12.64
N GLY A 19 -10.32 -16.64 -13.42
CA GLY A 19 -11.52 -15.91 -13.02
C GLY A 19 -11.47 -15.20 -11.67
N ALA A 20 -10.80 -14.05 -11.60
CA ALA A 20 -11.08 -13.06 -10.56
C ALA A 20 -12.52 -12.56 -10.72
N LYS A 21 -13.44 -13.06 -9.87
CA LYS A 21 -14.75 -12.44 -9.68
C LYS A 21 -14.54 -11.01 -9.16
N GLY A 22 -14.86 -10.05 -10.03
CA GLY A 22 -15.34 -8.68 -9.77
C GLY A 22 -14.50 -7.82 -8.83
N ALA A 23 -13.91 -6.74 -9.36
CA ALA A 23 -13.48 -5.61 -8.55
C ALA A 23 -14.66 -5.10 -7.69
N TRP A 24 -14.42 -4.81 -6.40
CA TRP A 24 -15.50 -4.33 -5.53
C TRP A 24 -16.06 -3.02 -6.04
N THR A 25 -17.37 -2.99 -6.23
CA THR A 25 -18.13 -1.81 -6.59
C THR A 25 -18.61 -1.07 -5.35
N THR A 26 -18.94 0.22 -5.50
CA THR A 26 -19.56 1.01 -4.42
C THR A 26 -20.80 0.32 -3.85
N SER A 27 -21.64 -0.27 -4.72
CA SER A 27 -22.85 -0.99 -4.29
C SER A 27 -22.55 -2.21 -3.43
N GLU A 28 -21.44 -2.91 -3.64
CA GLU A 28 -21.06 -4.05 -2.81
C GLU A 28 -20.52 -3.59 -1.45
N ILE A 29 -19.77 -2.49 -1.40
CA ILE A 29 -19.33 -1.88 -0.15
C ILE A 29 -20.52 -1.39 0.69
N ASP A 30 -21.56 -0.82 0.06
CA ASP A 30 -22.77 -0.37 0.74
C ASP A 30 -23.50 -1.54 1.45
N THR A 31 -23.52 -2.74 0.84
CA THR A 31 -24.12 -3.94 1.46
C THR A 31 -23.37 -4.42 2.71
N LEU A 32 -22.12 -4.02 2.87
CA LEU A 32 -21.29 -4.37 4.01
C LEU A 32 -21.46 -3.40 5.19
N ASN A 33 -22.35 -2.40 5.09
CA ASN A 33 -22.53 -1.33 6.07
C ASN A 33 -21.20 -0.60 6.35
N VAL A 34 -20.38 -0.43 5.32
CA VAL A 34 -19.12 0.33 5.38
C VAL A 34 -19.44 1.77 5.02
N ARG A 35 -19.22 2.70 5.96
CA ARG A 35 -19.63 4.10 5.83
C ARG A 35 -18.44 5.03 5.79
N GLU A 36 -18.55 6.08 5.00
CA GLU A 36 -17.57 7.16 4.98
C GLU A 36 -17.67 7.98 6.26
N GLY A 37 -16.53 8.20 6.91
CA GLY A 37 -16.35 9.11 8.03
C GLY A 37 -15.81 10.46 7.58
N GLN A 38 -15.28 11.24 8.52
CA GLN A 38 -14.60 12.50 8.20
C GLN A 38 -13.35 12.26 7.35
N ASN A 39 -13.08 13.15 6.38
CA ASN A 39 -11.87 13.12 5.57
C ASN A 39 -10.61 13.28 6.43
N LEU A 40 -9.50 12.73 5.94
CA LEU A 40 -8.17 12.92 6.50
C LEU A 40 -7.52 14.15 5.86
N GLU A 41 -7.28 15.17 6.68
CA GLU A 41 -6.53 16.36 6.28
C GLU A 41 -5.06 16.18 6.64
N LEU A 42 -4.19 16.35 5.65
CA LEU A 42 -2.74 16.36 5.88
C LEU A 42 -2.38 17.60 6.72
N ARG A 43 -1.60 17.38 7.78
CA ARG A 43 -1.05 18.47 8.60
C ARG A 43 0.10 19.13 7.84
N ASP A 44 0.06 20.46 7.74
CA ASP A 44 1.21 21.22 7.25
C ASP A 44 2.20 21.43 8.40
N ASP A 45 3.25 20.62 8.43
CA ASP A 45 4.34 20.71 9.40
C ASP A 45 5.70 20.60 8.70
N PRO A 46 6.22 21.73 8.17
CA PRO A 46 7.50 21.73 7.48
C PRO A 46 8.67 21.38 8.42
N ALA A 47 8.58 21.68 9.71
CA ALA A 47 9.64 21.40 10.68
C ALA A 47 9.77 19.89 10.92
N ARG A 48 8.63 19.21 11.09
CA ARG A 48 8.60 17.74 11.16
C ARG A 48 9.13 17.09 9.89
N LEU A 49 8.75 17.61 8.71
CA LEU A 49 9.25 17.08 7.44
C LEU A 49 10.78 17.17 7.35
N SER A 50 11.37 18.30 7.75
CA SER A 50 12.83 18.44 7.79
C SER A 50 13.49 17.42 8.72
N LEU A 51 12.93 17.17 9.91
CA LEU A 51 13.44 16.16 10.84
C LEU A 51 13.38 14.75 10.24
N GLU A 52 12.28 14.41 9.58
CA GLU A 52 12.07 13.09 8.99
C GLU A 52 12.97 12.85 7.77
N GLN A 53 13.30 13.91 7.02
CA GLN A 53 14.27 13.83 5.94
C GLN A 53 15.67 13.40 6.41
N GLU A 54 16.08 13.75 7.63
CA GLU A 54 17.36 13.32 8.21
C GLU A 54 17.39 11.82 8.56
N ARG A 55 16.22 11.19 8.76
CA ARG A 55 16.17 9.75 9.09
C ARG A 55 16.65 8.91 7.92
N GLY A 56 17.60 8.02 8.21
CA GLY A 56 18.14 7.10 7.21
C GLY A 56 18.93 7.78 6.10
N VAL A 57 19.38 9.04 6.27
CA VAL A 57 20.17 9.76 5.25
C VAL A 57 21.46 9.04 4.87
N ASN A 58 22.05 8.29 5.81
CA ASN A 58 23.26 7.48 5.60
C ASN A 58 22.98 6.09 5.00
N GLN A 59 21.72 5.77 4.69
CA GLN A 59 21.35 4.52 4.02
C GLN A 59 21.41 4.69 2.50
N LEU A 60 21.43 3.56 1.77
CA LEU A 60 21.46 3.57 0.30
C LEU A 60 20.31 4.38 -0.31
N TRP A 61 19.10 4.24 0.24
CA TRP A 61 17.94 5.02 -0.15
C TRP A 61 17.84 6.28 0.70
N SER A 62 18.69 7.27 0.39
CA SER A 62 18.55 8.63 0.91
C SER A 62 17.50 9.42 0.10
N ASN A 63 17.12 10.62 0.55
CA ASN A 63 16.19 11.48 -0.22
C ASN A 63 16.76 11.84 -1.60
N ASP A 64 18.06 12.10 -1.70
CA ASP A 64 18.73 12.44 -2.96
C ASP A 64 18.73 11.26 -3.93
N VAL A 65 19.01 10.05 -3.43
CA VAL A 65 18.99 8.83 -4.25
C VAL A 65 17.57 8.54 -4.73
N LEU A 66 16.58 8.65 -3.83
CA LEU A 66 15.18 8.52 -4.19
C LEU A 66 14.79 9.52 -5.29
N TYR A 67 15.05 10.81 -5.08
CA TYR A 67 14.69 11.86 -6.05
C TYR A 67 15.32 11.60 -7.42
N ARG A 68 16.62 11.31 -7.47
CA ARG A 68 17.31 10.96 -8.73
C ARG A 68 16.70 9.74 -9.40
N HIS A 69 16.35 8.70 -8.62
CA HIS A 69 15.72 7.50 -9.14
C HIS A 69 14.34 7.80 -9.75
N LEU A 70 13.50 8.58 -9.05
CA LEU A 70 12.18 8.96 -9.58
C LEU A 70 12.28 9.84 -10.83
N CYS A 71 13.23 10.78 -10.90
CA CYS A 71 13.50 11.56 -12.11
C CYS A 71 13.92 10.66 -13.28
N LEU A 72 14.74 9.63 -13.01
CA LEU A 72 15.10 8.64 -14.02
C LEU A 72 13.87 7.83 -14.47
N LEU A 73 13.04 7.36 -13.55
CA LEU A 73 11.78 6.66 -13.89
C LEU A 73 10.84 7.56 -14.71
N GLN A 74 10.79 8.86 -14.40
CA GLN A 74 9.99 9.83 -15.15
C GLN A 74 10.45 9.94 -16.61
N GLY A 75 11.76 9.95 -16.86
CA GLY A 75 12.33 10.10 -18.20
C GLY A 75 12.33 8.81 -19.03
N LEU A 76 12.36 7.64 -18.38
CA LEU A 76 12.57 6.36 -19.05
C LEU A 76 11.34 5.45 -19.12
N VAL A 77 10.35 5.66 -18.24
CA VAL A 77 9.27 4.68 -18.06
C VAL A 77 7.91 5.29 -18.40
N THR A 78 7.25 4.70 -19.40
CA THR A 78 5.86 5.01 -19.74
C THR A 78 4.94 4.58 -18.60
N GLN A 79 3.87 5.34 -18.34
CA GLN A 79 2.91 4.96 -17.31
C GLN A 79 2.11 3.73 -17.72
N THR A 80 2.29 2.67 -16.95
CA THR A 80 1.62 1.38 -17.04
C THR A 80 1.42 0.87 -15.61
N GLU A 81 0.60 -0.16 -15.40
CA GLU A 81 0.53 -0.84 -14.09
C GLU A 81 1.93 -1.32 -13.66
N ALA A 82 2.62 -2.05 -14.53
CA ALA A 82 3.95 -2.56 -14.23
C ALA A 82 4.97 -1.46 -13.84
N SER A 83 4.83 -0.25 -14.40
CA SER A 83 5.66 0.87 -14.01
C SER A 83 5.22 1.56 -12.73
N ALA A 84 3.94 1.52 -12.35
CA ALA A 84 3.53 2.02 -11.03
C ALA A 84 4.32 1.33 -9.90
N ARG A 85 4.55 0.02 -10.03
CA ARG A 85 5.34 -0.76 -9.06
C ARG A 85 6.75 -0.22 -8.84
N THR A 86 7.46 0.21 -9.89
CA THR A 86 8.84 0.70 -9.72
C THR A 86 8.87 2.02 -8.93
N TRP A 87 7.84 2.85 -9.06
CA TRP A 87 7.67 4.05 -8.25
C TRP A 87 7.31 3.70 -6.80
N ILE A 88 6.39 2.76 -6.60
CA ILE A 88 5.99 2.27 -5.27
C ILE A 88 7.20 1.68 -4.54
N ASP A 89 7.97 0.81 -5.20
CA ASP A 89 9.16 0.16 -4.65
C ASP A 89 10.19 1.19 -4.18
N ALA A 90 10.45 2.23 -4.96
CA ALA A 90 11.38 3.29 -4.59
C ALA A 90 10.94 4.04 -3.31
N ILE A 91 9.65 4.39 -3.22
CA ILE A 91 9.06 5.03 -2.04
C ILE A 91 9.14 4.10 -0.82
N VAL A 92 8.77 2.82 -0.99
CA VAL A 92 8.82 1.82 0.07
C VAL A 92 10.25 1.63 0.55
N PHE A 93 11.22 1.43 -0.33
CA PHE A 93 12.63 1.25 0.06
C PHE A 93 13.20 2.46 0.81
N ARG A 94 12.82 3.68 0.40
CA ARG A 94 13.17 4.87 1.17
C ARG A 94 12.53 4.84 2.57
N ALA A 95 11.25 4.50 2.68
CA ALA A 95 10.60 4.36 3.98
C ALA A 95 11.30 3.29 4.85
N LEU A 96 11.70 2.15 4.28
CA LEU A 96 12.47 1.13 5.01
C LEU A 96 13.80 1.69 5.53
N ALA A 97 14.49 2.50 4.73
CA ALA A 97 15.72 3.17 5.12
C ALA A 97 15.51 4.17 6.29
N MET A 98 14.39 4.87 6.35
CA MET A 98 14.04 5.73 7.50
C MET A 98 13.84 4.94 8.80
N LEU A 99 13.37 3.70 8.66
CA LEU A 99 13.05 2.83 9.79
C LEU A 99 14.23 1.97 10.26
N SER A 100 15.35 1.95 9.52
CA SER A 100 16.46 1.01 9.76
C SER A 100 16.99 1.02 11.19
N SER A 101 17.15 2.20 11.80
CA SER A 101 17.67 2.35 13.17
C SER A 101 16.67 1.84 14.21
N SER A 102 15.40 2.26 14.11
CA SER A 102 14.30 1.81 14.98
C SER A 102 14.14 0.28 14.93
N LEU A 103 14.24 -0.31 13.74
CA LEU A 103 14.17 -1.76 13.55
C LEU A 103 15.34 -2.49 14.23
N ALA A 104 16.56 -1.97 14.10
CA ALA A 104 17.75 -2.57 14.71
C ALA A 104 17.65 -2.57 16.24
N GLU A 105 17.23 -1.45 16.83
CA GLU A 105 17.00 -1.30 18.28
C GLU A 105 15.93 -2.27 18.79
N GLN A 106 14.81 -2.38 18.07
CA GLN A 106 13.69 -3.26 18.42
C GLN A 106 13.93 -4.74 18.05
N ARG A 107 15.06 -5.07 17.42
CA ARG A 107 15.36 -6.40 16.84
C ARG A 107 14.28 -6.90 15.88
N LYS A 108 13.62 -5.97 15.21
CA LYS A 108 12.59 -6.22 14.19
C LYS A 108 13.19 -6.09 12.80
N GLN A 109 12.46 -6.61 11.82
CA GLN A 109 12.77 -6.53 10.41
C GLN A 109 11.51 -6.13 9.66
N LEU A 110 11.70 -5.48 8.51
CA LEU A 110 10.63 -5.25 7.57
C LEU A 110 10.66 -6.33 6.50
N VAL A 111 9.49 -6.89 6.21
CA VAL A 111 9.28 -7.84 5.13
C VAL A 111 8.22 -7.30 4.19
N LEU A 112 8.49 -7.40 2.89
CA LEU A 112 7.52 -7.05 1.87
C LEU A 112 6.88 -8.32 1.29
N GLY A 113 5.57 -8.43 1.44
CA GLY A 113 4.75 -9.43 0.75
C GLY A 113 4.08 -8.79 -0.47
N LEU A 114 4.13 -9.47 -1.60
CA LEU A 114 3.54 -9.01 -2.86
C LEU A 114 2.34 -9.87 -3.25
N LYS A 115 1.28 -9.23 -3.74
CA LYS A 115 0.06 -9.89 -4.25
C LYS A 115 -0.48 -10.98 -3.31
N LEU A 116 -0.75 -10.61 -2.07
CA LEU A 116 -1.26 -11.55 -1.08
C LEU A 116 -2.76 -11.73 -1.22
N PRO A 117 -3.26 -12.97 -1.38
CA PRO A 117 -4.68 -13.21 -1.43
C PRO A 117 -5.32 -12.88 -0.08
N VAL A 118 -6.44 -12.16 -0.14
CA VAL A 118 -7.33 -11.92 1.00
C VAL A 118 -8.63 -12.67 0.78
N SER A 119 -9.10 -13.34 1.83
CA SER A 119 -10.43 -13.94 1.84
C SER A 119 -10.97 -13.94 3.25
N ALA A 120 -12.10 -13.29 3.48
CA ALA A 120 -12.74 -13.22 4.79
C ALA A 120 -14.26 -13.30 4.67
N THR A 121 -14.90 -13.90 5.67
CA THR A 121 -16.36 -13.84 5.79
C THR A 121 -16.72 -12.75 6.79
N VAL A 122 -17.50 -11.78 6.36
CA VAL A 122 -17.98 -10.66 7.18
C VAL A 122 -19.51 -10.65 7.12
N GLY A 123 -20.15 -10.98 8.24
CA GLY A 123 -21.60 -11.21 8.26
C GLY A 123 -21.98 -12.34 7.29
N GLN A 124 -22.81 -12.02 6.30
CA GLN A 124 -23.23 -12.97 5.24
C GLN A 124 -22.38 -12.85 3.95
N ALA A 125 -21.50 -11.86 3.86
CA ALA A 125 -20.69 -11.62 2.68
C ALA A 125 -19.35 -12.34 2.77
N VAL A 126 -18.85 -12.79 1.62
CA VAL A 126 -17.49 -13.34 1.49
C VAL A 126 -16.66 -12.34 0.70
N LEU A 127 -15.75 -11.66 1.40
CA LEU A 127 -14.79 -10.74 0.83
C LEU A 127 -13.62 -11.53 0.24
N LYS A 128 -13.21 -11.23 -0.99
CA LYS A 128 -12.07 -11.83 -1.69
C LYS A 128 -11.34 -10.76 -2.49
N GLY A 129 -10.05 -10.96 -2.70
CA GLY A 129 -9.22 -10.06 -3.50
C GLY A 129 -7.74 -10.30 -3.26
N PHE A 130 -6.92 -9.30 -3.59
CA PHE A 130 -5.50 -9.33 -3.37
C PHE A 130 -5.04 -7.99 -2.80
N ILE A 131 -4.10 -8.01 -1.86
CA ILE A 131 -3.32 -6.83 -1.54
C ILE A 131 -2.03 -6.87 -2.32
N ASP A 132 -1.75 -5.81 -3.08
CA ASP A 132 -0.55 -5.74 -3.92
C ASP A 132 0.74 -5.68 -3.11
N TYR A 133 0.74 -4.92 -2.01
CA TYR A 133 1.87 -4.74 -1.13
C TYR A 133 1.45 -4.83 0.34
N THR A 134 2.10 -5.72 1.09
CA THR A 134 1.98 -5.80 2.54
C THR A 134 3.36 -5.61 3.15
N ILE A 135 3.55 -4.51 3.87
CA ILE A 135 4.80 -4.17 4.53
C ILE A 135 4.69 -4.53 6.00
N LEU A 136 5.32 -5.64 6.38
CA LEU A 136 5.25 -6.26 7.69
C LEU A 136 6.43 -5.84 8.57
N LYS A 137 6.18 -5.30 9.77
CA LYS A 137 7.20 -5.07 10.80
C LYS A 137 7.11 -6.17 11.86
N ALA A 138 8.06 -7.10 11.86
CA ALA A 138 8.01 -8.27 12.74
C ALA A 138 9.41 -8.68 13.25
N GLY A 139 9.44 -9.50 14.30
CA GLY A 139 10.69 -10.12 14.77
C GLY A 139 11.27 -11.09 13.72
N LYS A 140 12.55 -11.45 13.87
CA LYS A 140 13.28 -12.32 12.91
C LYS A 140 12.54 -13.62 12.57
N THR A 141 11.99 -14.32 13.57
CA THR A 141 11.32 -15.61 13.37
C THR A 141 9.99 -15.46 12.62
N PRO A 142 9.05 -14.60 13.05
CA PRO A 142 7.86 -14.24 12.26
C PRO A 142 8.17 -13.78 10.83
N ALA A 143 9.18 -12.91 10.67
CA ALA A 143 9.59 -12.41 9.36
C ALA A 143 10.03 -13.55 8.43
N ALA A 144 10.88 -14.46 8.92
CA ALA A 144 11.32 -15.64 8.18
C ALA A 144 10.20 -16.66 7.93
N SER A 145 9.24 -16.78 8.85
CA SER A 145 8.03 -17.59 8.66
C SER A 145 7.19 -17.06 7.50
N PHE A 146 6.94 -15.75 7.51
CA PHE A 146 6.16 -15.07 6.49
C PHE A 146 6.83 -15.12 5.10
N LEU A 147 8.14 -14.90 5.01
CA LEU A 147 8.88 -15.02 3.73
C LEU A 147 8.76 -16.41 3.10
N ARG A 148 8.73 -17.47 3.92
CA ARG A 148 8.60 -18.85 3.42
C ARG A 148 7.20 -19.20 2.95
N ALA A 149 6.18 -18.61 3.59
CA ALA A 149 4.79 -18.90 3.32
C ALA A 149 3.94 -17.65 3.61
N PRO A 150 3.87 -16.69 2.67
CA PRO A 150 3.25 -15.40 2.90
C PRO A 150 1.72 -15.55 2.95
N GLN A 151 1.21 -15.67 4.17
CA GLN A 151 -0.22 -15.86 4.43
C GLN A 151 -0.66 -14.88 5.51
N LEU A 152 -1.65 -14.05 5.21
CA LEU A 152 -2.16 -13.04 6.14
C LEU A 152 -2.72 -13.68 7.42
N SER A 153 -3.36 -14.84 7.34
CA SER A 153 -3.87 -15.56 8.51
C SER A 153 -2.79 -15.95 9.53
N LYS A 154 -1.54 -16.13 9.09
CA LYS A 154 -0.39 -16.36 9.98
C LYS A 154 0.06 -15.07 10.67
N LEU A 155 -0.07 -13.93 10.00
CA LEU A 155 0.29 -12.62 10.57
C LEU A 155 -0.60 -12.23 11.75
N ALA A 156 -1.85 -12.68 11.78
CA ALA A 156 -2.77 -12.42 12.89
C ALA A 156 -2.20 -12.81 14.26
N LYS A 157 -1.29 -13.81 14.30
CA LYS A 157 -0.66 -14.31 15.53
C LYS A 157 0.75 -13.78 15.77
N GLU A 158 1.42 -13.32 14.72
CA GLU A 158 2.88 -13.14 14.70
C GLU A 158 3.33 -11.70 14.41
N SER A 159 2.42 -10.82 14.00
CA SER A 159 2.72 -9.44 13.63
C SER A 159 2.16 -8.41 14.61
N ASP A 160 3.01 -7.44 14.95
CA ASP A 160 2.58 -6.26 15.67
C ASP A 160 1.99 -5.21 14.72
N LEU A 161 2.47 -5.13 13.46
CA LEU A 161 2.22 -4.00 12.55
C LEU A 161 2.33 -4.40 11.05
N ALA A 162 1.40 -3.93 10.22
CA ALA A 162 1.45 -4.08 8.76
C ALA A 162 0.77 -2.92 8.02
N LEU A 163 1.49 -2.26 7.09
CA LEU A 163 0.88 -1.31 6.15
C LEU A 163 0.48 -2.06 4.86
N PHE A 164 -0.74 -1.80 4.38
CA PHE A 164 -1.25 -2.36 3.13
C PHE A 164 -1.29 -1.29 2.05
N VAL A 165 -0.73 -1.59 0.87
CA VAL A 165 -0.80 -0.68 -0.28
C VAL A 165 -1.44 -1.42 -1.45
N ALA A 166 -2.56 -0.86 -1.92
CA ALA A 166 -3.28 -1.29 -3.11
C ALA A 166 -2.78 -0.52 -4.32
N GLU A 167 -2.46 -1.24 -5.39
CA GLU A 167 -2.01 -0.68 -6.64
C GLU A 167 -3.20 -0.44 -7.57
N ALA A 168 -3.30 0.78 -8.12
CA ALA A 168 -4.30 1.12 -9.09
C ALA A 168 -4.17 0.25 -10.36
N LYS A 169 -5.25 -0.43 -10.75
CA LYS A 169 -5.26 -1.44 -11.82
C LYS A 169 -5.46 -0.88 -13.21
N ALA A 170 -6.02 0.33 -13.32
CA ALA A 170 -6.34 0.94 -14.60
C ALA A 170 -5.60 2.26 -14.80
N VAL A 171 -4.80 2.31 -15.86
CA VAL A 171 -4.13 3.55 -16.31
C VAL A 171 -5.20 4.51 -16.82
N GLY A 172 -5.20 5.74 -16.30
CA GLY A 172 -6.15 6.78 -16.72
C GLY A 172 -7.51 6.74 -16.03
N VAL A 173 -7.76 5.77 -15.14
CA VAL A 173 -8.92 5.82 -14.24
C VAL A 173 -8.54 6.65 -13.01
N PRO A 174 -9.36 7.65 -12.61
CA PRO A 174 -9.11 8.44 -11.41
C PRO A 174 -8.95 7.54 -10.18
N LEU A 175 -7.98 7.86 -9.32
CA LEU A 175 -7.63 7.02 -8.18
C LEU A 175 -8.80 6.89 -7.20
N GLY A 176 -9.56 7.98 -6.99
CA GLY A 176 -10.78 7.98 -6.19
C GLY A 176 -11.83 6.94 -6.59
N GLN A 177 -11.93 6.56 -7.88
CA GLN A 177 -12.89 5.54 -8.33
C GLN A 177 -12.48 4.12 -7.92
N GLN A 178 -11.24 3.92 -7.49
CA GLN A 178 -10.69 2.63 -7.06
C GLN A 178 -10.69 2.47 -5.53
N VAL A 179 -11.13 3.49 -4.79
CA VAL A 179 -11.26 3.45 -3.32
C VAL A 179 -12.17 2.31 -2.85
N PRO A 180 -13.37 2.05 -3.44
CA PRO A 180 -14.22 0.94 -3.01
C PRO A 180 -13.50 -0.42 -3.08
N GLN A 181 -12.72 -0.67 -4.13
CA GLN A 181 -11.90 -1.87 -4.25
C GLN A 181 -10.87 -1.99 -3.13
N ALA A 182 -10.07 -0.94 -2.93
CA ALA A 182 -9.05 -0.92 -1.88
C ALA A 182 -9.67 -1.12 -0.49
N LEU A 183 -10.84 -0.53 -0.22
CA LEU A 183 -11.56 -0.69 1.05
C LEU A 183 -12.07 -2.11 1.26
N GLY A 184 -12.63 -2.75 0.22
CA GLY A 184 -13.08 -4.15 0.31
C GLY A 184 -11.93 -5.10 0.64
N GLU A 185 -10.76 -4.90 0.01
CA GLU A 185 -9.55 -5.68 0.27
C GLU A 185 -8.97 -5.39 1.67
N MET A 186 -8.92 -4.12 2.09
CA MET A 186 -8.53 -3.73 3.45
C MET A 186 -9.47 -4.29 4.53
N TYR A 187 -10.77 -4.35 4.26
CA TYR A 187 -11.74 -4.92 5.19
C TYR A 187 -11.57 -6.43 5.31
N ALA A 188 -11.33 -7.11 4.19
CA ALA A 188 -10.98 -8.53 4.21
C ALA A 188 -9.68 -8.78 5.01
N CYS A 189 -8.67 -7.91 4.88
CA CYS A 189 -7.48 -7.93 5.73
C CYS A 189 -7.82 -7.76 7.22
N ALA A 190 -8.61 -6.75 7.57
CA ALA A 190 -8.98 -6.46 8.96
C ALA A 190 -9.68 -7.65 9.61
N ALA A 191 -10.64 -8.25 8.91
CA ALA A 191 -11.32 -9.45 9.36
C ALA A 191 -10.39 -10.66 9.48
N THR A 192 -9.50 -10.88 8.50
CA THR A 192 -8.52 -11.99 8.52
C THR A 192 -7.53 -11.86 9.68
N LEU A 193 -7.08 -10.63 9.96
CA LEU A 193 -6.09 -10.31 10.98
C LEU A 193 -6.70 -10.08 12.36
N LYS A 194 -8.02 -9.99 12.44
CA LYS A 194 -8.78 -9.62 13.64
C LYS A 194 -8.31 -8.27 14.21
N LYS A 195 -8.15 -7.28 13.35
CA LYS A 195 -7.71 -5.93 13.71
C LYS A 195 -8.89 -4.96 13.61
N GLY A 196 -9.11 -4.21 14.68
CA GLY A 196 -10.15 -3.19 14.76
C GLY A 196 -9.89 -1.98 13.87
N ILE A 197 -8.61 -1.69 13.63
CA ILE A 197 -8.16 -0.56 12.82
C ILE A 197 -7.09 -1.05 11.87
N ILE A 198 -7.16 -0.65 10.60
CA ILE A 198 -6.12 -0.86 9.60
C ILE A 198 -5.88 0.44 8.84
N ARG A 199 -4.60 0.75 8.65
CA ARG A 199 -4.11 1.79 7.76
C ARG A 199 -3.60 1.22 6.44
N GLY A 200 -3.81 1.96 5.37
CA GLY A 200 -3.33 1.58 4.04
C GLY A 200 -3.23 2.75 3.08
N ALA A 201 -2.77 2.47 1.87
CA ALA A 201 -2.76 3.45 0.80
C ALA A 201 -3.25 2.84 -0.51
N LEU A 202 -3.88 3.65 -1.33
CA LEU A 202 -4.19 3.36 -2.73
C LEU A 202 -3.32 4.26 -3.59
N THR A 203 -2.61 3.69 -4.58
CA THR A 203 -1.66 4.47 -5.38
C THR A 203 -1.45 3.92 -6.79
N ASN A 204 -1.09 4.80 -7.72
CA ASN A 204 -0.53 4.47 -9.02
C ASN A 204 0.98 4.76 -9.11
N GLY A 205 1.65 4.85 -7.96
CA GLY A 205 3.04 5.23 -7.81
C GLY A 205 3.29 6.75 -7.79
N ARG A 206 2.50 7.54 -8.54
CA ARG A 206 2.66 9.01 -8.63
C ARG A 206 1.65 9.80 -7.80
N VAL A 207 0.48 9.23 -7.58
CA VAL A 207 -0.59 9.82 -6.76
C VAL A 207 -0.93 8.82 -5.67
N TRP A 208 -1.12 9.31 -4.45
CA TRP A 208 -1.38 8.50 -3.28
C TRP A 208 -2.65 8.98 -2.59
N ILE A 209 -3.52 8.05 -2.21
CA ILE A 209 -4.64 8.25 -1.30
C ILE A 209 -4.37 7.40 -0.06
N PHE A 210 -4.39 8.01 1.11
CA PHE A 210 -4.22 7.31 2.38
C PHE A 210 -5.59 6.97 2.96
N LEU A 211 -5.72 5.73 3.45
CA LEU A 211 -6.97 5.13 3.88
C LEU A 211 -6.84 4.62 5.32
N LEU A 212 -7.81 4.96 6.16
CA LEU A 212 -7.97 4.40 7.50
C LEU A 212 -9.32 3.70 7.57
N LEU A 213 -9.32 2.41 7.92
CA LEU A 213 -10.51 1.61 8.12
C LEU A 213 -10.64 1.24 9.59
N LYS A 214 -11.81 1.50 10.19
CA LYS A 214 -12.18 1.11 11.55
C LYS A 214 -13.34 0.14 11.51
N THR A 215 -13.13 -1.11 11.88
CA THR A 215 -14.19 -2.12 11.91
C THR A 215 -15.02 -1.99 13.18
N ASN A 216 -16.33 -2.16 13.08
CA ASN A 216 -17.21 -2.18 14.24
C ASN A 216 -16.92 -3.44 15.08
N ALA A 217 -16.85 -3.30 16.41
CA ALA A 217 -16.52 -4.42 17.29
C ALA A 217 -17.70 -5.41 17.46
N ASP A 218 -18.92 -4.89 17.45
CA ASP A 218 -20.12 -5.62 17.87
C ASP A 218 -21.04 -6.03 16.71
N GLU A 219 -20.85 -5.46 15.52
CA GLU A 219 -21.70 -5.71 14.36
C GLU A 219 -20.91 -5.71 13.04
N PRO A 220 -21.42 -6.38 11.99
CA PRO A 220 -20.89 -6.21 10.63
C PRO A 220 -20.98 -4.74 10.20
N GLY A 221 -19.86 -4.21 9.72
CA GLY A 221 -19.73 -2.81 9.36
C GLY A 221 -18.34 -2.26 9.65
N ALA A 222 -18.06 -1.12 9.03
CA ALA A 222 -16.86 -0.35 9.29
C ALA A 222 -17.11 1.13 9.00
N THR A 223 -16.28 1.99 9.57
CA THR A 223 -16.14 3.37 9.14
C THR A 223 -14.79 3.53 8.43
N TYR A 224 -14.75 4.20 7.28
CA TYR A 224 -13.51 4.50 6.59
C TYR A 224 -13.27 6.00 6.47
N HIS A 225 -12.01 6.37 6.40
CA HIS A 225 -11.56 7.76 6.23
C HIS A 225 -10.55 7.82 5.11
N VAL A 226 -10.65 8.86 4.28
CA VAL A 226 -9.88 9.00 3.04
C VAL A 226 -9.15 10.34 3.06
N SER A 227 -7.88 10.35 2.66
CA SER A 227 -7.16 11.59 2.42
C SER A 227 -7.47 12.18 1.05
N HIS A 228 -7.22 13.47 0.88
CA HIS A 228 -7.06 14.01 -0.47
C HIS A 228 -5.91 13.31 -1.22
N GLU A 229 -5.97 13.36 -2.55
CA GLU A 229 -4.89 12.86 -3.40
C GLU A 229 -3.60 13.65 -3.16
N VAL A 230 -2.51 12.93 -2.86
CA VAL A 230 -1.17 13.49 -2.71
C VAL A 230 -0.34 13.11 -3.93
N SER A 231 -0.14 14.09 -4.83
CA SER A 231 0.65 13.90 -6.05
C SER A 231 2.12 14.21 -5.78
N ILE A 232 3.01 13.23 -5.98
CA ILE A 232 4.46 13.46 -5.95
C ILE A 232 4.97 14.11 -7.24
N MET A 233 4.07 14.42 -8.19
CA MET A 233 4.35 15.20 -9.39
C MET A 233 3.89 16.64 -9.19
N GLY A 234 4.76 17.59 -9.50
CA GLY A 234 4.45 19.00 -9.64
C GLY A 234 4.68 19.50 -11.08
N ALA A 235 4.68 20.82 -11.24
CA ALA A 235 5.03 21.48 -12.49
C ALA A 235 6.34 22.27 -12.32
N ASP A 236 7.20 22.28 -13.34
CA ASP A 236 8.34 23.18 -13.39
C ASP A 236 7.94 24.60 -13.83
N HIS A 237 8.91 25.51 -13.94
CA HIS A 237 8.69 26.89 -14.39
C HIS A 237 8.14 27.00 -15.83
N LEU A 238 8.17 25.91 -16.61
CA LEU A 238 7.62 25.78 -17.95
C LEU A 238 6.34 24.93 -17.98
N PHE A 239 5.74 24.67 -16.81
CA PHE A 239 4.55 23.82 -16.64
C PHE A 239 4.73 22.38 -17.11
N ARG A 240 5.98 21.90 -17.19
CA ARG A 240 6.25 20.49 -17.50
C ARG A 240 6.11 19.67 -16.22
N PRO A 241 5.52 18.46 -16.29
CA PRO A 241 5.50 17.57 -15.15
C PRO A 241 6.93 17.32 -14.65
N GLN A 242 7.13 17.37 -13.34
CA GLN A 242 8.39 17.02 -12.69
C GLN A 242 8.10 16.36 -11.34
N VAL A 243 9.01 15.51 -10.87
CA VAL A 243 8.94 15.01 -9.49
C VAL A 243 9.09 16.19 -8.53
N ASP A 244 8.16 16.34 -7.59
CA ASP A 244 8.26 17.30 -6.50
C ASP A 244 9.00 16.65 -5.31
N PRO A 245 10.24 17.07 -4.99
CA PRO A 245 11.01 16.51 -3.89
C PRO A 245 10.30 16.64 -2.53
N LYS A 246 9.58 17.75 -2.31
CA LYS A 246 8.94 18.02 -1.01
C LYS A 246 7.75 17.07 -0.80
N THR A 247 6.87 16.97 -1.78
CA THR A 247 5.73 16.07 -1.69
C THR A 247 6.16 14.61 -1.69
N CYS A 248 7.20 14.26 -2.44
CA CYS A 248 7.81 12.93 -2.38
C CYS A 248 8.31 12.58 -0.97
N ALA A 249 9.10 13.45 -0.34
CA ALA A 249 9.57 13.24 1.03
C ALA A 249 8.41 13.12 2.03
N THR A 250 7.33 13.88 1.81
CA THR A 250 6.12 13.82 2.64
C THR A 250 5.44 12.45 2.53
N VAL A 251 5.21 11.94 1.31
CA VAL A 251 4.61 10.61 1.09
C VAL A 251 5.44 9.51 1.75
N VAL A 252 6.77 9.55 1.57
CA VAL A 252 7.68 8.60 2.22
C VAL A 252 7.54 8.66 3.75
N ALA A 253 7.53 9.85 4.34
CA ALA A 253 7.45 10.00 5.78
C ALA A 253 6.11 9.51 6.35
N ILE A 254 5.01 9.73 5.61
CA ILE A 254 3.70 9.15 5.94
C ILE A 254 3.77 7.62 5.90
N VAL A 255 4.30 7.03 4.81
CA VAL A 255 4.44 5.57 4.67
C VAL A 255 5.28 4.99 5.81
N ALA A 256 6.42 5.60 6.13
CA ALA A 256 7.28 5.17 7.23
C ALA A 256 6.54 5.21 8.58
N TYR A 257 5.84 6.32 8.88
CA TYR A 257 5.05 6.45 10.10
C TYR A 257 3.91 5.43 10.15
N TRP A 258 3.14 5.29 9.07
CA TRP A 258 2.00 4.39 9.01
C TRP A 258 2.40 2.90 9.08
N ILE A 259 3.62 2.53 8.69
CA ILE A 259 4.18 1.20 8.99
C ILE A 259 4.32 1.01 10.51
N GLU A 260 4.81 2.02 11.24
CA GLU A 260 5.01 1.93 12.69
C GLU A 260 3.71 2.04 13.50
N HIS A 261 2.63 2.56 12.90
CA HIS A 261 1.34 2.83 13.58
C HIS A 261 0.13 2.19 12.85
N SER A 262 0.37 1.14 12.08
CA SER A 262 -0.59 0.57 11.12
C SER A 262 -1.95 0.10 11.67
N PHE A 263 -2.05 -0.18 12.97
CA PHE A 263 -3.29 -0.61 13.63
C PHE A 263 -3.79 0.38 14.67
N GLU A 264 -3.29 1.62 14.63
CA GLU A 264 -3.65 2.69 15.56
C GLU A 264 -4.58 3.70 14.88
N ASP A 265 -5.45 4.31 15.67
CA ASP A 265 -6.26 5.45 15.23
C ASP A 265 -5.39 6.69 14.96
N ILE A 266 -5.95 7.72 14.33
CA ILE A 266 -5.27 9.01 14.13
C ILE A 266 -5.09 9.69 15.49
N GLY A 267 -3.83 9.86 15.89
CA GLY A 267 -3.45 10.60 17.09
C GLY A 267 -2.96 12.02 16.78
N ASP A 268 -2.50 12.72 17.82
CA ASP A 268 -1.99 14.09 17.69
C ASP A 268 -0.68 14.17 16.90
N GLU A 269 0.16 13.15 17.05
CA GLU A 269 1.45 13.00 16.36
C GLU A 269 1.30 12.42 14.94
N ASP A 270 0.08 12.17 14.45
CA ASP A 270 -0.11 11.66 13.10
C ASP A 270 0.19 12.73 12.03
N TRP A 271 0.48 12.30 10.82
CA TRP A 271 0.56 13.20 9.66
C TRP A 271 -0.80 13.74 9.27
N PHE A 272 -1.87 13.05 9.64
CA PHE A 272 -3.24 13.47 9.37
C PHE A 272 -3.97 13.97 10.62
N LYS A 273 -5.07 14.65 10.39
CA LYS A 273 -6.12 14.93 11.36
C LYS A 273 -7.47 14.72 10.69
N PHE A 274 -8.53 14.53 11.46
CA PHE A 274 -9.87 14.55 10.90
C PHE A 274 -10.24 15.98 10.47
N ALA A 275 -10.86 16.11 9.30
CA ALA A 275 -11.37 17.38 8.80
C ALA A 275 -12.37 18.00 9.80
N SER A 276 -12.28 19.32 9.97
CA SER A 276 -13.24 20.06 10.79
C SER A 276 -14.59 20.08 10.08
N GLN A 277 -15.67 19.72 10.77
CA GLN A 277 -17.04 19.83 10.24
C GLN A 277 -17.49 21.28 10.11
#